data_AF-X0VR01-F1
#
_entry.id   AF-X0VR01-F1
#
_cell.length_a   1.000
_cell.length_b   1.000
_cell.length_c   1.000
_cell.angle_alpha   90.00
_cell.angle_beta   90.00
_cell.angle_gamma   90.00
#
_symmetry.space_group_name_H-M   'P 1'
#
loop_
_entity.id
_entity.type
_entity.pdbx_description
1 polymer ?
#
loop_
_entity_poly.entity_id
_entity_poly.type
_entity_poly.pdbx_seq_one_letter_code
_entity_poly.pdbx_strand_id
1 'polypeptide(L)'
;IRAEDGTIVQDSEKELVTFTSRRTGGTGYEVIPGNRWTRREACDDPSWLIYAAGKNTLYFSPFIQDEYNELCYNKLLDPQNPGREEKWRWVHIQAIKDVTLLFSKGKETLQRIVRVPYYVEQIPGPELGYEIVEFNPEEMFDRQATFEGYKLDLAPTLEKASYEINLEKREGEFFQGGRREVRLVKKENTQSLYIFSIFPLLVGAVVFVTRRRKLGS
;
A
#
# COMPACT_ATOMS: atom_id res chain seq x y z
N ILE A 1 -2.16 31.69 -32.20
CA ILE A 1 -1.29 32.86 -32.51
C ILE A 1 -1.93 33.61 -33.67
N ARG A 2 -1.92 34.94 -33.67
CA ARG A 2 -2.48 35.72 -34.78
C ARG A 2 -1.36 36.33 -35.62
N ALA A 3 -1.51 36.29 -36.94
CA ALA A 3 -0.63 36.98 -37.88
C ALA A 3 -0.90 38.49 -37.87
N GLU A 4 -0.05 39.27 -38.54
CA GLU A 4 -0.18 40.74 -38.62
C GLU A 4 -1.49 41.19 -39.29
N ASP A 5 -2.09 40.33 -40.13
CA ASP A 5 -3.39 40.54 -40.78
C ASP A 5 -4.59 40.13 -39.89
N GLY A 6 -4.34 39.72 -38.65
CA GLY A 6 -5.35 39.30 -37.68
C GLY A 6 -5.86 37.86 -37.85
N THR A 7 -5.43 37.14 -38.88
CA THR A 7 -5.79 35.72 -39.10
C THR A 7 -5.10 34.81 -38.09
N ILE A 8 -5.70 33.65 -37.81
CA ILE A 8 -5.09 32.66 -36.93
C ILE A 8 -4.03 31.90 -37.74
N VAL A 9 -2.80 31.84 -37.22
CA VAL A 9 -1.72 31.09 -37.84
C VAL A 9 -2.11 29.60 -37.84
N GLN A 10 -1.95 28.93 -38.98
CA GLN A 10 -2.23 27.50 -39.12
C GLN A 10 -1.48 26.69 -38.04
N ASP A 11 -2.15 25.70 -37.47
CA ASP A 11 -1.65 24.84 -36.37
C ASP A 11 -1.34 25.58 -35.05
N SER A 12 -1.75 26.86 -34.92
CA SER A 12 -1.56 27.64 -33.70
C SER A 12 -2.80 27.70 -32.79
N GLU A 13 -3.86 27.02 -33.19
CA GLU A 13 -5.07 26.83 -32.37
C GLU A 13 -4.79 25.83 -31.27
N LYS A 14 -5.22 26.18 -30.05
CA LYS A 14 -5.13 25.30 -28.89
C LYS A 14 -6.51 25.16 -28.28
N GLU A 15 -6.90 23.93 -28.03
CA GLU A 15 -8.11 23.63 -27.26
C GLU A 15 -7.77 23.70 -25.76
N LEU A 16 -8.52 24.51 -25.01
CA LEU A 16 -8.43 24.55 -23.57
C LEU A 16 -9.57 23.73 -22.97
N VAL A 17 -9.22 22.57 -22.42
CA VAL A 17 -10.16 21.73 -21.68
C VAL A 17 -10.08 22.08 -20.20
N THR A 18 -11.20 22.46 -19.60
CA THR A 18 -11.33 22.64 -18.15
C THR A 18 -12.09 21.46 -17.56
N PHE A 19 -11.61 20.95 -16.43
CA PHE A 19 -12.21 19.80 -15.76
C PHE A 19 -12.12 19.97 -14.25
N THR A 20 -12.98 19.24 -13.53
CA THR A 20 -13.02 19.25 -12.07
C THR A 20 -13.11 17.83 -11.53
N SER A 21 -12.88 17.67 -10.23
CA SER A 21 -13.07 16.41 -9.51
C SER A 21 -14.52 15.95 -9.56
N ARG A 22 -14.76 14.66 -9.74
CA ARG A 22 -16.09 14.05 -9.64
C ARG A 22 -16.53 13.82 -8.20
N ARG A 23 -15.59 13.44 -7.33
CA ARG A 23 -15.80 13.24 -5.89
C ARG A 23 -14.69 13.95 -5.14
N THR A 24 -15.04 14.54 -4.00
CA THR A 24 -14.09 15.28 -3.17
C THR A 24 -14.11 14.82 -1.72
N GLY A 25 -13.01 15.06 -1.01
CA GLY A 25 -12.94 14.83 0.43
C GLY A 25 -12.92 13.36 0.84
N GLY A 26 -12.48 12.46 -0.06
CA GLY A 26 -12.20 11.08 0.30
C GLY A 26 -11.00 10.98 1.24
N THR A 27 -10.91 9.90 2.02
CA THR A 27 -9.73 9.60 2.83
C THR A 27 -9.03 8.37 2.24
N GLY A 28 -7.76 8.51 1.89
CA GLY A 28 -6.89 7.45 1.38
C GLY A 28 -5.65 7.25 2.25
N TYR A 29 -4.90 6.20 1.95
CA TYR A 29 -3.64 5.90 2.61
C TYR A 29 -2.56 5.56 1.60
N GLU A 30 -1.34 6.05 1.85
CA GLU A 30 -0.14 5.40 1.37
C GLU A 30 0.38 4.46 2.45
N VAL A 31 0.67 3.21 2.09
CA VAL A 31 1.16 2.16 2.98
C VAL A 31 2.56 1.77 2.54
N ILE A 32 3.51 1.86 3.47
CA ILE A 32 4.90 1.48 3.26
C ILE A 32 5.16 0.21 4.09
N PRO A 33 5.40 -0.94 3.45
CA PRO A 33 5.83 -2.13 4.16
C PRO A 33 7.24 -1.96 4.71
N GLY A 34 7.47 -2.30 5.98
CA GLY A 34 8.78 -2.18 6.61
C GLY A 34 9.89 -3.04 5.98
N ASN A 35 9.51 -4.07 5.23
CA ASN A 35 10.47 -4.89 4.47
C ASN A 35 10.73 -4.39 3.03
N ARG A 36 9.97 -3.41 2.54
CA ARG A 36 10.01 -2.94 1.14
C ARG A 36 9.71 -1.44 1.08
N TRP A 37 10.56 -0.64 1.74
CA TRP A 37 10.43 0.82 1.79
C TRP A 37 10.23 1.48 0.41
N THR A 38 10.96 1.03 -0.61
CA THR A 38 10.91 1.62 -1.96
C THR A 38 9.58 1.38 -2.68
N ARG A 39 8.72 0.51 -2.14
CA ARG A 39 7.40 0.21 -2.69
C ARG A 39 6.31 0.78 -1.79
N ARG A 40 5.79 1.92 -2.19
CA ARG A 40 4.59 2.55 -1.63
C ARG A 40 3.35 1.94 -2.27
N GLU A 41 2.42 1.47 -1.45
CA GLU A 41 1.15 0.89 -1.91
C GLU A 41 0.00 1.84 -1.55
N ALA A 42 -0.82 2.20 -2.53
CA ALA A 42 -1.98 3.06 -2.31
C ALA A 42 -3.18 2.23 -1.81
N CYS A 43 -3.91 2.77 -0.85
CA CYS A 43 -5.15 2.21 -0.31
C CYS A 43 -6.25 3.29 -0.32
N ASP A 44 -6.62 3.67 -1.55
CA ASP A 44 -7.48 4.81 -1.80
C ASP A 44 -8.96 4.47 -1.62
N ASP A 45 -9.38 3.24 -1.94
CA ASP A 45 -10.77 2.83 -1.78
C ASP A 45 -11.04 2.23 -0.38
N PRO A 46 -12.08 2.67 0.35
CA PRO A 46 -12.44 2.09 1.65
C PRO A 46 -12.81 0.61 1.63
N SER A 47 -13.20 0.06 0.48
CA SER A 47 -13.48 -1.37 0.31
C SER A 47 -12.21 -2.22 0.19
N TRP A 48 -11.04 -1.60 0.00
CA TRP A 48 -9.79 -2.34 -0.15
C TRP A 48 -9.29 -2.85 1.19
N LEU A 49 -8.76 -4.07 1.13
CA LEU A 49 -8.20 -4.81 2.26
C LEU A 49 -6.68 -4.64 2.27
N ILE A 50 -6.11 -4.31 3.42
CA ILE A 50 -4.67 -4.27 3.61
C ILE A 50 -4.21 -5.65 4.07
N TYR A 51 -3.42 -6.33 3.23
CA TYR A 51 -2.86 -7.63 3.56
C TYR A 51 -1.47 -7.47 4.17
N ALA A 52 -1.31 -7.89 5.43
CA ALA A 52 -0.02 -7.92 6.10
C ALA A 52 0.55 -9.34 6.09
N ALA A 53 1.69 -9.53 5.43
CA ALA A 53 2.39 -10.81 5.31
C ALA A 53 3.88 -10.68 5.71
N GLY A 54 4.37 -11.58 6.56
CA GLY A 54 5.80 -11.68 6.90
C GLY A 54 6.24 -10.84 8.10
N LYS A 55 7.25 -9.98 7.93
CA LYS A 55 7.61 -8.94 8.92
C LYS A 55 6.51 -7.88 8.87
N ASN A 56 5.66 -7.85 9.88
CA ASN A 56 4.38 -7.14 9.83
C ASN A 56 4.44 -5.70 10.36
N THR A 57 5.50 -4.97 10.03
CA THR A 57 5.55 -3.52 10.30
C THR A 57 5.03 -2.79 9.06
N LEU A 58 3.99 -2.00 9.23
CA LEU A 58 3.42 -1.15 8.18
C LEU A 58 3.48 0.30 8.63
N TYR A 59 3.90 1.19 7.75
CA TYR A 59 3.84 2.63 7.99
C TYR A 59 2.71 3.21 7.15
N PHE A 60 1.81 3.93 7.79
CA PHE A 60 0.67 4.56 7.12
C PHE A 60 0.90 6.07 6.99
N SER A 61 0.53 6.61 5.84
CA SER A 61 0.46 8.05 5.59
C SER A 61 -0.94 8.36 5.05
N PRO A 62 -1.84 8.94 5.86
CA PRO A 62 -3.20 9.25 5.44
C PRO A 62 -3.26 10.55 4.64
N PHE A 63 -4.17 10.60 3.66
CA PHE A 63 -4.37 11.75 2.78
C PHE A 63 -5.86 12.03 2.54
N ILE A 64 -6.20 13.31 2.38
CA ILE A 64 -7.41 13.74 1.69
C ILE A 64 -7.17 13.53 0.20
N GLN A 65 -8.14 12.94 -0.48
CA GLN A 65 -8.07 12.61 -1.89
C GLN A 65 -9.35 12.98 -2.63
N ASP A 66 -9.18 13.34 -3.90
CA ASP A 66 -10.26 13.67 -4.82
C ASP A 66 -10.17 12.76 -6.05
N GLU A 67 -11.32 12.49 -6.66
CA GLU A 67 -11.43 11.59 -7.81
C GLU A 67 -11.46 12.40 -9.11
N TYR A 68 -10.46 12.17 -9.96
CA TYR A 68 -10.35 12.83 -11.27
C TYR A 68 -10.41 11.81 -12.41
N ASN A 69 -10.80 12.29 -13.58
CA ASN A 69 -10.66 11.52 -14.81
C ASN A 69 -9.17 11.24 -15.08
N GLU A 70 -8.82 9.99 -15.39
CA GLU A 70 -7.43 9.57 -15.57
C GLU A 70 -6.78 10.31 -16.75
N LEU A 71 -7.47 10.43 -17.89
CA LEU A 71 -6.94 11.17 -19.04
C LEU A 71 -6.67 12.63 -18.68
N CYS A 72 -7.69 13.34 -18.18
CA CYS A 72 -7.55 14.77 -17.90
C CYS A 72 -6.44 15.06 -16.88
N TYR A 73 -6.39 14.28 -15.80
CA TYR A 73 -5.38 14.47 -14.76
C TYR A 73 -3.97 14.14 -15.26
N ASN A 74 -3.79 13.06 -16.03
CA ASN A 74 -2.49 12.72 -16.59
C ASN A 74 -1.99 13.80 -17.56
N LYS A 75 -2.88 14.33 -18.42
CA LYS A 75 -2.57 15.41 -19.37
C LYS A 75 -2.24 16.74 -18.71
N LEU A 76 -2.81 17.01 -17.53
CA LEU A 76 -2.47 18.17 -16.72
C LEU A 76 -1.03 18.10 -16.19
N LEU A 77 -0.59 16.91 -15.75
CA LEU A 77 0.77 16.71 -15.23
C LEU A 77 1.82 16.63 -16.34
N ASP A 78 1.51 15.89 -17.40
CA ASP A 78 2.36 15.72 -18.56
C ASP A 78 1.47 15.55 -19.82
N PRO A 79 1.48 16.51 -20.75
CA PRO A 79 0.68 16.44 -21.98
C PRO A 79 0.96 15.20 -22.83
N GLN A 80 2.12 14.56 -22.72
CA GLN A 80 2.46 13.35 -23.47
C GLN A 80 1.99 12.07 -22.78
N ASN A 81 1.61 12.14 -21.50
CA ASN A 81 1.17 10.99 -20.73
C ASN A 81 -0.18 10.46 -21.27
N PRO A 82 -0.27 9.17 -21.63
CA PRO A 82 -1.54 8.58 -22.03
C PRO A 82 -2.50 8.48 -20.81
N GLY A 83 -3.79 8.41 -21.10
CA GLY A 83 -4.80 8.11 -20.09
C GLY A 83 -6.07 7.64 -20.75
N ARG A 84 -7.01 7.15 -19.93
CA ARG A 84 -8.30 6.63 -20.39
C ARG A 84 -9.42 7.57 -19.98
N GLU A 85 -10.28 7.93 -20.94
CA GLU A 85 -11.44 8.78 -20.69
C GLU A 85 -12.49 8.07 -19.83
N GLU A 86 -12.59 6.74 -19.95
CA GLU A 86 -13.53 5.93 -19.21
C GLU A 86 -13.07 5.64 -17.76
N LYS A 87 -11.81 5.96 -17.42
CA LYS A 87 -11.22 5.61 -16.13
C LYS A 87 -11.14 6.81 -15.19
N TRP A 88 -11.44 6.54 -13.93
CA TRP A 88 -11.32 7.48 -12.82
C TRP A 88 -10.23 7.02 -11.87
N ARG A 89 -9.54 7.97 -11.24
CA ARG A 89 -8.51 7.69 -10.25
C ARG A 89 -8.63 8.63 -9.07
N TRP A 90 -8.35 8.11 -7.88
CA TRP A 90 -8.10 8.94 -6.71
C TRP A 90 -6.72 9.58 -6.81
N VAL A 91 -6.64 10.83 -6.39
CA VAL A 91 -5.43 11.64 -6.35
C VAL A 91 -5.27 12.19 -4.94
N HIS A 92 -4.11 12.00 -4.34
CA HIS A 92 -3.80 12.52 -3.00
C HIS A 92 -3.58 14.05 -3.09
N ILE A 93 -4.44 14.80 -2.41
CA ILE A 93 -4.45 16.28 -2.44
C ILE A 93 -3.69 16.85 -1.25
N GLN A 94 -3.97 16.34 -0.05
CA GLN A 94 -3.40 16.89 1.18
C GLN A 94 -3.13 15.79 2.19
N ALA A 95 -1.93 15.79 2.78
CA ALA A 95 -1.62 14.90 3.90
C ALA A 95 -2.48 15.23 5.12
N ILE A 96 -3.10 14.21 5.72
CA ILE A 96 -3.84 14.36 6.99
C ILE A 96 -2.83 14.29 8.12
N LYS A 97 -2.68 15.42 8.83
CA LYS A 97 -1.81 15.57 9.99
C LYS A 97 -2.65 15.69 11.26
N ASP A 98 -2.01 15.60 12.42
CA ASP A 98 -2.64 15.85 13.72
C ASP A 98 -3.79 14.89 14.10
N VAL A 99 -3.66 13.63 13.71
CA VAL A 99 -4.62 12.56 14.02
C VAL A 99 -3.95 11.44 14.79
N THR A 100 -4.75 10.60 15.45
CA THR A 100 -4.30 9.34 16.04
C THR A 100 -4.82 8.20 15.18
N LEU A 101 -3.92 7.32 14.73
CA LEU A 101 -4.32 6.09 14.05
C LEU A 101 -4.66 5.05 15.12
N LEU A 102 -5.92 4.62 15.16
CA LEU A 102 -6.38 3.56 16.05
C LEU A 102 -6.25 2.22 15.34
N PHE A 103 -5.67 1.24 16.01
CA PHE A 103 -5.69 -0.15 15.59
C PHE A 103 -6.59 -0.96 16.53
N SER A 104 -7.59 -1.64 15.98
CA SER A 104 -8.63 -2.30 16.76
C SER A 104 -8.98 -3.70 16.25
N LYS A 105 -9.62 -4.48 17.12
CA LYS A 105 -10.27 -5.75 16.80
C LYS A 105 -11.72 -5.66 17.27
N GLY A 106 -12.66 -5.50 16.34
CA GLY A 106 -14.05 -5.22 16.67
C GLY A 106 -14.17 -3.89 17.46
N LYS A 107 -14.69 -3.95 18.68
CA LYS A 107 -14.85 -2.76 19.55
C LYS A 107 -13.64 -2.48 20.45
N GLU A 108 -12.68 -3.39 20.51
CA GLU A 108 -11.50 -3.27 21.36
C GLU A 108 -10.41 -2.50 20.61
N THR A 109 -9.94 -1.39 21.19
CA THR A 109 -8.77 -0.67 20.69
C THR A 109 -7.51 -1.31 21.24
N LEU A 110 -6.68 -1.85 20.36
CA LEU A 110 -5.44 -2.54 20.71
C LEU A 110 -4.27 -1.58 20.82
N GLN A 111 -4.18 -0.60 19.92
CA GLN A 111 -3.11 0.40 19.90
C GLN A 111 -3.60 1.76 19.44
N ARG A 112 -2.98 2.82 19.97
CA ARG A 112 -3.16 4.21 19.55
C ARG A 112 -1.81 4.72 19.04
N ILE A 113 -1.72 5.02 17.76
CA ILE A 113 -0.47 5.27 17.07
C ILE A 113 -0.41 6.75 16.69
N VAL A 114 0.70 7.38 17.06
CA VAL A 114 0.99 8.78 16.73
C VAL A 114 1.90 8.86 15.51
N ARG A 115 1.93 10.03 14.88
CA ARG A 115 2.78 10.30 13.71
C ARG A 115 4.19 10.59 14.16
N VAL A 116 5.17 9.92 13.57
CA VAL A 116 6.60 10.07 13.90
C VAL A 116 7.41 10.21 12.60
N PRO A 117 8.50 11.02 12.61
CA PRO A 117 9.46 11.05 11.50
C PRO A 117 10.36 9.80 11.51
N TYR A 118 10.67 9.29 10.33
CA TYR A 118 11.51 8.11 10.11
C TYR A 118 12.67 8.43 9.17
N TYR A 119 13.82 7.81 9.44
CA TYR A 119 14.99 7.83 8.59
C TYR A 119 15.26 6.44 8.03
N VAL A 120 15.63 6.35 6.76
CA VAL A 120 15.96 5.08 6.12
C VAL A 120 17.47 4.96 6.00
N GLU A 121 18.04 4.01 6.73
CA GLU A 121 19.46 3.67 6.67
C GLU A 121 19.70 2.60 5.62
N GLN A 122 20.70 2.80 4.78
CA GLN A 122 21.14 1.77 3.84
C GLN A 122 22.10 0.82 4.53
N ILE A 123 21.81 -0.48 4.50
CA ILE A 123 22.69 -1.51 5.08
C ILE A 123 23.82 -1.76 4.08
N PRO A 124 25.09 -1.51 4.44
CA PRO A 124 26.23 -1.76 3.57
C PRO A 124 26.42 -3.28 3.38
N GLY A 125 26.57 -3.72 2.13
CA GLY A 125 26.83 -5.13 1.81
C GLY A 125 26.33 -5.55 0.43
N PRO A 126 26.63 -6.78 0.00
CA PRO A 126 26.25 -7.30 -1.31
C PRO A 126 24.72 -7.42 -1.51
N GLU A 127 23.93 -7.44 -0.43
CA GLU A 127 22.47 -7.58 -0.48
C GLU A 127 21.70 -6.23 -0.58
N LEU A 128 22.37 -5.07 -0.55
CA LEU A 128 21.78 -3.72 -0.69
C LEU A 128 20.45 -3.55 0.08
N GLY A 129 20.47 -3.85 1.38
CA GLY A 129 19.32 -3.77 2.28
C GLY A 129 19.05 -2.36 2.83
N TYR A 130 17.94 -2.22 3.55
CA TYR A 130 17.58 -0.99 4.25
C TYR A 130 16.98 -1.30 5.62
N GLU A 131 17.15 -0.36 6.55
CA GLU A 131 16.49 -0.35 7.85
C GLU A 131 15.76 0.98 8.04
N ILE A 132 14.54 0.92 8.56
CA ILE A 132 13.74 2.12 8.86
C ILE A 132 13.82 2.33 10.36
N VAL A 133 14.42 3.46 10.77
CA VAL A 133 14.58 3.86 12.17
C VAL A 133 13.82 5.15 12.45
N GLU A 134 13.40 5.36 13.70
CA GLU A 134 12.82 6.64 14.11
C GLU A 134 13.86 7.74 14.00
N PHE A 135 13.48 8.88 13.41
CA PHE A 135 14.38 10.01 13.24
C PHE A 135 14.42 10.85 14.51
N ASN A 136 15.59 10.94 15.13
CA ASN A 136 15.84 11.83 16.27
C ASN A 136 16.76 12.98 15.83
N PRO A 137 16.28 14.24 15.79
CA PRO A 137 17.10 15.38 15.35
C PRO A 137 18.30 15.67 16.27
N GLU A 138 18.27 15.25 17.54
CA GLU A 138 19.40 15.43 18.46
C GLU A 138 20.55 14.47 18.15
N GLU A 139 20.22 13.23 17.77
CA GLU A 139 21.20 12.19 17.42
C GLU A 139 21.62 12.25 15.95
N MET A 140 20.74 12.73 15.08
CA MET A 140 20.88 12.76 13.62
C MET A 140 20.91 14.21 13.08
N PHE A 141 21.66 15.08 13.75
CA PHE A 141 21.70 16.53 13.51
C PHE A 141 22.14 16.94 12.09
N ASP A 142 22.86 16.07 11.38
CA ASP A 142 23.35 16.26 10.01
C ASP A 142 22.43 15.63 8.95
N ARG A 143 21.33 15.00 9.36
CA ARG A 143 20.39 14.28 8.50
C ARG A 143 19.00 14.91 8.53
N GLN A 144 18.16 14.50 7.59
CA GLN A 144 16.75 14.86 7.54
C GLN A 144 15.90 13.59 7.51
N ALA A 145 14.73 13.64 8.13
CA ALA A 145 13.76 12.57 8.05
C ALA A 145 13.44 12.24 6.59
N THR A 146 13.45 10.96 6.26
CA THR A 146 13.13 10.48 4.91
C THR A 146 11.63 10.54 4.64
N PHE A 147 10.81 10.26 5.67
CA PHE A 147 9.35 10.39 5.62
C PHE A 147 8.78 10.51 7.05
N GLU A 148 7.48 10.77 7.15
CA GLU A 148 6.73 10.75 8.42
C GLU A 148 5.52 9.85 8.25
N GLY A 149 5.17 9.06 9.28
CA GLY A 149 4.04 8.14 9.19
C GLY A 149 3.59 7.59 10.54
N TYR A 150 2.58 6.73 10.49
CA TYR A 150 2.04 6.00 11.63
C TYR A 150 2.52 4.55 11.54
N LYS A 151 3.45 4.14 12.42
CA LYS A 151 4.01 2.79 12.44
C LYS A 151 3.08 1.85 13.20
N LEU A 152 2.62 0.82 12.51
CA LEU A 152 1.86 -0.29 13.06
C LEU A 152 2.71 -1.55 13.03
N ASP A 153 3.11 -2.02 14.21
CA ASP A 153 3.79 -3.30 14.40
C ASP A 153 2.75 -4.38 14.72
N LEU A 154 2.45 -5.26 13.76
CA LEU A 154 1.51 -6.36 13.99
C LEU A 154 2.26 -7.55 14.63
N ALA A 155 2.06 -7.73 15.93
CA ALA A 155 2.73 -8.76 16.70
C ALA A 155 2.48 -10.18 16.12
N PRO A 156 3.48 -11.09 16.15
CA PRO A 156 3.32 -12.48 15.69
C PRO A 156 2.24 -13.26 16.45
N THR A 157 1.95 -12.85 17.68
CA THR A 157 0.96 -13.43 18.60
C THR A 157 -0.48 -13.07 18.23
N LEU A 158 -0.70 -12.09 17.37
CA LEU A 158 -2.04 -11.74 16.90
C LEU A 158 -2.71 -12.94 16.22
N GLU A 159 -3.97 -13.18 16.55
CA GLU A 159 -4.77 -14.25 15.96
C GLU A 159 -5.03 -13.99 14.47
N LYS A 160 -5.36 -15.04 13.72
CA LYS A 160 -5.79 -14.90 12.32
C LYS A 160 -7.23 -14.37 12.30
N ALA A 161 -7.37 -13.05 12.46
CA ALA A 161 -8.64 -12.33 12.49
C ALA A 161 -8.59 -11.10 11.56
N SER A 162 -9.76 -10.50 11.34
CA SER A 162 -9.87 -9.17 10.72
C SER A 162 -9.62 -8.11 11.78
N TYR A 163 -8.64 -7.25 11.52
CA TYR A 163 -8.34 -6.07 12.31
C TYR A 163 -8.74 -4.83 11.54
N GLU A 164 -8.78 -3.70 12.21
CA GLU A 164 -9.16 -2.45 11.59
C GLU A 164 -8.22 -1.33 12.00
N ILE A 165 -8.03 -0.39 11.06
CA ILE A 165 -7.46 0.91 11.37
C ILE A 165 -8.49 2.00 11.13
N ASN A 166 -8.42 3.08 11.92
CA ASN A 166 -9.23 4.28 11.71
C ASN A 166 -8.48 5.52 12.19
N LEU A 167 -8.85 6.71 11.70
CA LEU A 167 -8.21 7.98 12.07
C LEU A 167 -9.11 8.75 13.01
N GLU A 168 -8.64 8.98 14.22
CA GLU A 168 -9.30 9.78 15.23
C GLU A 168 -8.74 11.21 15.23
N LYS A 169 -9.63 12.20 15.13
CA LYS A 169 -9.33 13.62 15.31
C LYS A 169 -9.01 13.91 16.78
N ARG A 170 -8.40 15.07 17.04
CA ARG A 170 -8.17 15.57 18.42
C ARG A 170 -9.44 15.67 19.27
N GLU A 171 -10.59 15.88 18.64
CA GLU A 171 -11.90 16.01 19.31
C GLU A 171 -12.57 14.67 19.60
N GLY A 172 -11.93 13.53 19.27
CA GLY A 172 -12.47 12.18 19.47
C GLY A 172 -13.39 11.68 18.34
N GLU A 173 -13.69 12.53 17.36
CA GLU A 173 -14.40 12.12 16.14
C GLU A 173 -13.50 11.38 15.15
N PHE A 174 -14.09 10.50 14.32
CA PHE A 174 -13.35 9.82 13.25
C PHE A 174 -13.39 10.59 11.92
N PHE A 175 -12.32 10.46 11.12
CA PHE A 175 -12.35 10.90 9.72
C PHE A 175 -13.31 10.03 8.90
N GLN A 176 -14.16 10.69 8.11
CA GLN A 176 -15.03 9.98 7.19
C GLN A 176 -14.21 9.23 6.14
N GLY A 177 -14.51 7.94 5.98
CA GLY A 177 -13.77 7.07 5.07
C GLY A 177 -12.36 6.73 5.55
N GLY A 178 -11.98 7.03 6.80
CA GLY A 178 -10.69 6.65 7.36
C GLY A 178 -10.59 5.16 7.72
N ARG A 179 -11.71 4.45 7.87
CA ARG A 179 -11.68 3.03 8.26
C ARG A 179 -11.07 2.15 7.16
N ARG A 180 -10.16 1.23 7.52
CA ARG A 180 -9.68 0.14 6.64
C ARG A 180 -9.59 -1.17 7.41
N GLU A 181 -9.92 -2.27 6.73
CA GLU A 181 -9.68 -3.61 7.27
C GLU A 181 -8.24 -4.06 6.95
N VAL A 182 -7.55 -4.53 7.99
CA VAL A 182 -6.22 -5.12 7.93
C VAL A 182 -6.35 -6.61 8.19
N ARG A 183 -5.93 -7.43 7.22
CA ARG A 183 -5.99 -8.88 7.31
C ARG A 183 -4.60 -9.47 7.42
N LEU A 184 -4.38 -10.24 8.49
CA LEU A 184 -3.14 -10.97 8.69
C LEU A 184 -3.09 -12.22 7.83
N VAL A 185 -2.05 -12.33 7.01
CA VAL A 185 -1.75 -13.52 6.22
C VAL A 185 -0.59 -14.27 6.86
N LYS A 186 -0.91 -15.28 7.67
CA LYS A 186 0.12 -16.19 8.18
C LYS A 186 0.45 -17.22 7.09
N LYS A 187 1.74 -17.45 6.86
CA LYS A 187 2.22 -18.58 6.06
C LYS A 187 1.88 -19.85 6.83
N GLU A 188 0.80 -20.53 6.45
CA GLU A 188 0.47 -21.82 7.03
C GLU A 188 1.58 -22.83 6.71
N ASN A 189 1.76 -23.81 7.60
CA ASN A 189 2.82 -24.81 7.48
C ASN A 189 2.65 -25.58 6.17
N THR A 190 3.44 -25.18 5.16
CA THR A 190 3.42 -25.73 3.78
C THR A 190 3.78 -27.22 3.72
N GLN A 191 4.16 -27.81 4.86
CA GLN A 191 4.40 -29.25 5.02
C GLN A 191 3.22 -30.11 4.54
N SER A 192 1.98 -29.65 4.71
CA SER A 192 0.80 -30.37 4.22
C SER A 192 0.72 -30.42 2.69
N LEU A 193 1.24 -29.41 1.97
CA LEU A 193 1.27 -29.40 0.51
C LEU A 193 2.25 -30.43 -0.04
N TYR A 194 3.34 -30.72 0.67
CA TYR A 194 4.31 -31.75 0.27
C TYR A 194 3.75 -33.18 0.36
N ILE A 195 2.74 -33.42 1.19
CA ILE A 195 2.08 -34.74 1.29
C ILE A 195 1.46 -35.13 -0.06
N PHE A 196 0.85 -34.18 -0.76
CA PHE A 196 0.29 -34.41 -2.10
C PHE A 196 1.38 -34.63 -3.15
N SER A 197 2.56 -34.04 -2.99
CA SER A 197 3.70 -34.24 -3.90
C SER A 197 4.34 -35.63 -3.75
N ILE A 198 4.25 -36.25 -2.57
CA ILE A 198 4.81 -37.59 -2.29
C ILE A 198 3.84 -38.71 -2.72
N PHE A 199 2.54 -38.42 -2.86
CA PHE A 199 1.52 -39.40 -3.22
C PHE A 199 1.83 -40.19 -4.53
N PRO A 200 2.24 -39.55 -5.65
CA PRO A 200 2.60 -40.29 -6.86
C PRO A 200 3.82 -41.21 -6.69
N LEU A 201 4.79 -40.82 -5.85
CA LEU A 201 5.97 -41.64 -5.56
C LEU A 201 5.60 -42.90 -4.78
N LEU A 202 4.67 -42.78 -3.81
CA LEU A 202 4.16 -43.92 -3.05
C LEU A 202 3.38 -44.89 -3.95
N VAL A 203 2.51 -44.37 -4.83
CA VAL A 203 1.80 -45.19 -5.81
C VAL A 203 2.78 -45.90 -6.75
N GLY A 204 3.78 -45.19 -7.27
CA GLY A 204 4.83 -45.75 -8.10
C GLY A 204 5.62 -46.88 -7.42
N ALA A 205 5.97 -46.69 -6.14
CA ALA A 205 6.67 -47.71 -5.35
C ALA A 205 5.81 -48.97 -5.14
N VAL A 206 4.52 -48.81 -4.81
CA VAL A 206 3.58 -49.93 -4.64
C VAL A 206 3.42 -50.71 -5.95
N VAL A 207 3.25 -50.01 -7.08
CA VAL A 207 3.17 -50.64 -8.41
C VAL A 207 4.48 -51.39 -8.73
N PHE A 208 5.64 -50.79 -8.47
CA PHE A 208 6.93 -51.44 -8.72
C PHE A 208 7.12 -52.73 -7.89
N VAL A 209 6.83 -52.70 -6.58
CA VAL A 209 6.95 -53.87 -5.69
C VAL A 209 5.99 -54.99 -6.10
N THR A 210 4.73 -54.64 -6.40
CA THR A 210 3.73 -55.62 -6.84
C THR A 210 4.07 -56.25 -8.19
N ARG A 211 4.60 -55.48 -9.14
CA ARG A 211 5.07 -56.01 -10.43
C ARG A 211 6.27 -56.94 -10.25
N ARG A 212 7.23 -56.57 -9.40
CA ARG A 212 8.43 -57.37 -9.13
C ARG A 212 8.10 -58.71 -8.47
N ARG A 213 7.10 -58.75 -7.58
CA ARG A 213 6.60 -59.99 -6.97
C ARG A 213 5.86 -60.90 -7.95
N LYS A 214 5.16 -60.33 -8.95
CA LYS A 214 4.46 -61.12 -9.99
C LYS A 214 5.38 -61.68 -11.09
N LEU A 215 6.56 -61.09 -11.29
CA LEU A 215 7.54 -61.54 -12.29
C LEU A 215 8.64 -62.44 -11.71
N GLY A 216 8.72 -62.56 -10.37
CA GLY A 216 9.65 -63.44 -9.65
C GLY A 216 9.02 -64.72 -9.11
N SER A 217 7.77 -65.01 -9.47
CA SER A 217 7.07 -66.29 -9.32
C SER A 217 6.78 -66.86 -10.70
#